data_AF-A0A7Z0RVG3-F1
#
_entry.id   AF-A0A7Z0RVG3-F1
#
_cell.length_a   1.000
_cell.length_b   1.000
_cell.length_c   1.000
_cell.angle_alpha   90.00
_cell.angle_beta   90.00
_cell.angle_gamma   90.00
#
_symmetry.space_group_name_H-M   'P 1'
#
loop_
_entity.id
_entity.type
_entity.pdbx_description
1 polymer ?
#
loop_
_entity_poly.entity_id
_entity_poly.type
_entity_poly.pdbx_seq_one_letter_code
_entity_poly.pdbx_strand_id
1 'polypeptide(L)'
;MMPHDRIGQLAQQIGDRLQNASQAPEDIQKGVHQVVRGAFDRLELVSREDFDILMDVLQRTRSRVEALEGQVAALEAAIDAKEGRTSEPTPSESDTAENGPESSRAEEQRSEDQRSKDK
;
A
#
# COMPACT_ATOMS: atom_id res chain seq x y z
N MET A 1 -16.13 -7.04 -9.98
CA MET A 1 -17.09 -8.00 -10.55
C MET A 1 -17.28 -9.10 -9.52
N MET A 2 -18.42 -9.15 -8.83
CA MET A 2 -18.57 -9.98 -7.63
C MET A 2 -18.59 -11.49 -7.98
N PRO A 3 -17.94 -12.36 -7.20
CA PRO A 3 -17.93 -13.82 -7.41
C PRO A 3 -19.30 -14.49 -7.21
N HIS A 4 -20.29 -13.77 -6.66
CA HIS A 4 -21.65 -14.26 -6.42
C HIS A 4 -22.35 -14.78 -7.69
N ASP A 5 -22.10 -14.17 -8.85
CA ASP A 5 -22.80 -14.56 -10.09
C ASP A 5 -22.41 -15.96 -10.59
N ARG A 6 -21.17 -16.38 -10.34
CA ARG A 6 -20.68 -17.70 -10.81
C ARG A 6 -21.27 -18.85 -10.02
N ILE A 7 -21.42 -18.67 -8.71
CA ILE A 7 -22.07 -19.66 -7.83
C ILE A 7 -23.57 -19.71 -8.13
N GLY A 8 -24.21 -18.56 -8.39
CA GLY A 8 -25.61 -18.50 -8.78
C GLY A 8 -25.89 -19.25 -10.09
N GLN A 9 -25.06 -19.04 -11.12
CA GLN A 9 -25.18 -19.75 -12.40
C GLN A 9 -24.98 -21.27 -12.23
N LEU A 10 -24.02 -21.69 -11.40
CA LEU A 10 -23.80 -23.10 -11.10
C LEU A 10 -24.98 -23.71 -10.33
N ALA A 11 -25.53 -23.00 -9.35
CA ALA A 11 -26.70 -23.43 -8.59
C ALA A 11 -27.93 -23.59 -9.51
N GLN A 12 -28.12 -22.65 -10.44
CA GLN A 12 -29.19 -22.73 -11.43
C GLN A 12 -29.02 -23.95 -12.35
N GLN A 13 -27.81 -24.17 -12.89
CA GLN A 13 -27.51 -25.31 -13.75
C GLN A 13 -27.66 -26.66 -13.02
N ILE A 14 -27.26 -26.73 -11.75
CA ILE A 14 -27.45 -27.91 -10.91
C ILE A 14 -28.94 -28.13 -10.63
N GLY A 15 -29.67 -27.06 -10.30
CA GLY A 15 -31.12 -27.09 -10.09
C GLY A 15 -31.84 -27.65 -11.31
N ASP A 16 -31.57 -27.12 -12.51
CA ASP A 16 -32.18 -27.57 -13.75
C ASP A 16 -31.86 -29.06 -14.03
N ARG A 17 -30.61 -29.50 -13.82
CA ARG A 17 -30.23 -30.92 -14.01
C ARG A 17 -30.87 -31.84 -12.98
N LEU A 18 -31.00 -31.39 -11.73
CA LEU A 18 -31.66 -32.14 -10.66
C LEU A 18 -33.17 -32.23 -10.89
N GLN A 19 -33.81 -31.15 -11.36
CA GLN A 19 -35.22 -31.14 -11.75
C GLN A 19 -35.47 -32.15 -12.87
N ASN A 20 -34.61 -32.21 -13.88
CA ASN A 20 -34.69 -33.19 -14.95
C ASN A 20 -34.47 -34.63 -14.45
N ALA A 21 -33.55 -34.83 -13.50
CA ALA A 21 -33.33 -36.13 -12.87
C ALA A 21 -34.49 -36.56 -11.94
N SER A 22 -35.25 -35.61 -11.37
CA SER A 22 -36.43 -35.90 -10.55
C SER A 22 -37.63 -36.44 -11.34
N GLN A 23 -37.59 -36.34 -12.68
CA GLN A 23 -38.56 -36.97 -13.57
C GLN A 23 -38.18 -38.43 -13.92
N ALA A 24 -37.02 -38.91 -13.47
CA ALA A 24 -36.57 -40.28 -13.67
C ALA A 24 -37.20 -41.25 -12.66
N PRO A 25 -37.20 -42.58 -12.91
CA PRO A 25 -37.70 -43.58 -11.96
C PRO A 25 -37.07 -43.47 -10.56
N GLU A 26 -37.84 -43.80 -9.51
CA GLU A 26 -37.43 -43.67 -8.09
C GLU A 26 -36.05 -44.27 -7.77
N ASP A 27 -35.70 -45.40 -8.38
CA ASP A 27 -34.42 -46.07 -8.15
C ASP A 27 -33.23 -45.25 -8.64
N ILE A 28 -33.40 -44.51 -9.74
CA ILE A 28 -32.38 -43.59 -10.27
C ILE A 28 -32.29 -42.35 -9.37
N GLN A 29 -33.43 -41.83 -8.88
CA GLN A 29 -33.45 -40.68 -7.98
C GLN A 29 -32.66 -40.94 -6.70
N LYS A 30 -32.83 -42.13 -6.09
CA LYS A 30 -32.09 -42.54 -4.88
C LYS A 30 -30.57 -42.57 -5.12
N GLY A 31 -30.14 -43.12 -6.25
CA GLY A 31 -28.73 -43.14 -6.65
C GLY A 31 -28.15 -41.74 -6.86
N VAL A 32 -28.89 -40.86 -7.57
CA VAL A 32 -28.48 -39.46 -7.77
C VAL A 32 -28.37 -38.71 -6.45
N HIS A 33 -29.33 -38.87 -5.55
CA HIS A 33 -29.30 -38.22 -4.23
C HIS A 33 -28.11 -38.67 -3.38
N GLN A 34 -27.75 -39.96 -3.42
CA GLN A 34 -26.56 -40.46 -2.71
C GLN A 34 -25.26 -39.90 -3.28
N VAL A 35 -25.15 -39.81 -4.61
CA VAL A 35 -23.97 -39.23 -5.27
C VAL A 35 -23.85 -37.74 -4.95
N VAL A 36 -24.95 -36.99 -4.98
CA VAL A 36 -24.97 -35.55 -4.63
C VAL A 36 -24.58 -35.34 -3.18
N ARG A 37 -25.11 -36.14 -2.25
CA ARG A 37 -24.75 -36.06 -0.83
C ARG A 37 -23.27 -36.38 -0.61
N GLY A 38 -22.77 -37.46 -1.22
CA GLY A 38 -21.34 -37.82 -1.15
C GLY A 38 -20.43 -36.82 -1.87
N ALA A 39 -20.93 -36.04 -2.83
CA ALA A 39 -20.20 -34.94 -3.44
C ALA A 39 -20.13 -33.73 -2.50
N PHE A 40 -21.23 -33.36 -1.83
CA PHE A 40 -21.22 -32.29 -0.81
C PHE A 40 -20.31 -32.62 0.37
N ASP A 41 -20.25 -33.88 0.81
CA ASP A 41 -19.33 -34.30 1.88
C ASP A 41 -17.85 -34.20 1.47
N ARG A 42 -17.55 -34.20 0.17
CA ARG A 42 -16.19 -34.00 -0.37
C ARG A 42 -15.86 -32.54 -0.64
N LEU A 43 -16.84 -31.65 -0.60
CA LEU A 43 -16.62 -30.21 -0.72
C LEU A 43 -16.33 -29.65 0.67
N GLU A 44 -15.31 -28.79 0.78
CA GLU A 44 -15.03 -28.06 2.02
C GLU A 44 -16.04 -26.92 2.19
N LEU A 45 -17.28 -27.29 2.51
CA LEU A 45 -18.37 -26.35 2.70
C LEU A 45 -18.16 -25.60 4.02
N VAL A 46 -18.10 -24.27 3.92
CA VAL A 46 -18.14 -23.38 5.07
C VAL A 46 -19.55 -22.83 5.19
N SER A 47 -20.09 -22.76 6.41
CA SER A 47 -21.42 -22.20 6.61
C SER A 47 -21.43 -20.70 6.24
N ARG A 48 -22.59 -20.19 5.84
CA ARG A 48 -22.76 -18.76 5.55
C ARG A 48 -22.39 -17.90 6.77
N GLU A 49 -22.77 -18.36 7.96
CA GLU A 49 -22.51 -17.70 9.23
C GLU A 49 -21.00 -17.62 9.53
N ASP A 50 -20.27 -18.72 9.38
CA ASP A 50 -18.82 -18.74 9.60
C ASP A 50 -18.08 -17.83 8.62
N PHE A 51 -18.52 -17.81 7.36
CA PHE A 51 -17.96 -16.90 6.36
C PHE A 51 -18.17 -15.43 6.74
N ASP A 52 -19.37 -15.08 7.18
CA ASP A 52 -19.71 -13.71 7.58
C ASP A 52 -18.89 -13.29 8.83
N ILE A 53 -18.67 -14.21 9.78
CA ILE A 53 -17.79 -13.99 10.94
C ILE A 53 -16.34 -13.71 10.49
N LEU A 54 -15.79 -14.55 9.60
CA LEU A 54 -14.44 -14.35 9.08
C LEU A 54 -14.30 -13.01 8.33
N MET A 55 -15.33 -12.61 7.59
CA MET A 55 -15.36 -11.32 6.92
C MET A 55 -15.28 -10.15 7.90
N ASP A 56 -16.06 -10.20 8.98
CA ASP A 56 -16.04 -9.17 10.03
C ASP A 56 -14.67 -9.14 10.75
N VAL A 57 -14.08 -10.29 11.07
CA VAL A 57 -12.71 -10.36 11.62
C VAL A 57 -11.68 -9.73 10.67
N LEU A 58 -11.77 -10.00 9.36
CA LEU A 58 -10.90 -9.40 8.35
C LEU A 58 -11.07 -7.88 8.30
N GLN A 59 -12.29 -7.38 8.34
CA GLN A 59 -12.57 -5.94 8.35
C GLN A 59 -11.98 -5.25 9.58
N ARG A 60 -12.17 -5.83 10.78
CA ARG A 60 -11.59 -5.30 12.02
C ARG A 60 -10.07 -5.32 11.98
N THR A 61 -9.48 -6.39 11.45
CA THR A 61 -8.03 -6.52 11.32
C THR A 61 -7.47 -5.47 10.37
N ARG A 62 -8.12 -5.25 9.22
CA ARG A 62 -7.75 -4.20 8.27
C ARG A 62 -7.80 -2.82 8.91
N SER A 63 -8.89 -2.49 9.59
CA SER A 63 -9.02 -1.22 10.29
C SER A 63 -7.92 -1.01 11.35
N ARG A 64 -7.59 -2.07 12.08
CA ARG A 64 -6.50 -2.02 13.07
C ARG A 64 -5.13 -1.82 12.42
N VAL A 65 -4.87 -2.45 11.28
CA VAL A 65 -3.63 -2.26 10.51
C VAL A 65 -3.51 -0.82 10.05
N GLU A 66 -4.55 -0.27 9.42
CA GLU A 66 -4.57 1.12 8.96
C GLU A 66 -4.33 2.12 10.12
N ALA A 67 -4.91 1.87 11.30
CA ALA A 67 -4.70 2.69 12.48
C ALA A 67 -3.27 2.60 13.05
N LEU A 68 -2.63 1.42 12.96
CA LEU A 68 -1.25 1.23 13.40
C LEU A 68 -0.27 1.86 12.41
N GLU A 69 -0.50 1.71 11.11
CA GLU A 69 0.27 2.39 10.06
C GLU A 69 0.25 3.91 10.27
N GLY A 70 -0.91 4.50 10.58
CA GLY A 70 -1.01 5.92 10.92
C GLY A 70 -0.23 6.32 12.17
N GLN A 71 -0.24 5.48 13.22
CA GLN A 71 0.53 5.74 14.45
C GLN A 71 2.05 5.66 14.20
N VAL A 72 2.49 4.71 13.39
CA VAL A 72 3.90 4.56 13.01
C VAL A 72 4.35 5.79 12.22
N ALA A 73 3.59 6.20 11.20
CA ALA A 73 3.91 7.38 10.40
C ALA A 73 4.00 8.66 11.25
N ALA A 74 3.08 8.82 12.23
CA ALA A 74 3.12 9.95 13.15
C ALA A 74 4.37 9.93 14.06
N LEU A 75 4.79 8.75 14.51
CA LEU A 75 5.98 8.59 15.34
C LEU A 75 7.26 8.85 14.55
N GLU A 76 7.36 8.31 13.32
CA GLU A 76 8.47 8.56 12.39
C GLU A 76 8.62 10.07 12.14
N ALA A 77 7.53 10.77 11.81
CA ALA A 77 7.56 12.23 11.62
C ALA A 77 7.99 13.00 12.88
N ALA A 78 7.58 12.54 14.07
CA ALA A 78 7.97 13.17 15.33
C ALA A 78 9.46 12.98 15.66
N ILE A 79 10.04 11.83 15.30
CA ILE A 79 11.48 11.54 15.43
C ILE A 79 12.27 12.43 14.48
N ASP A 80 11.90 12.47 13.19
CA ASP A 80 12.55 13.33 12.18
C ASP A 80 12.53 14.81 12.62
N ALA A 81 11.39 15.29 13.14
CA ALA A 81 11.26 16.65 13.67
C ALA A 81 12.11 16.91 14.93
N LYS A 82 12.48 15.87 15.68
CA LYS A 82 13.37 15.99 16.85
C LYS A 82 14.85 15.96 16.43
N GLU A 83 15.20 15.14 15.45
CA GLU A 83 16.56 15.03 14.91
C GLU A 83 16.93 16.26 14.07
N GLY A 84 15.99 16.81 13.29
CA GLY A 84 16.16 18.07 12.56
C GLY A 84 16.38 19.29 13.47
N ARG A 85 15.87 19.27 14.70
CA ARG A 85 16.11 20.34 15.71
C ARG A 85 17.47 20.24 16.41
N THR A 86 18.18 19.12 16.27
CA THR A 86 19.52 18.95 16.86
C THR A 86 20.62 19.41 15.89
N SER A 87 20.25 19.75 14.65
CA SER A 87 21.19 19.92 13.53
C SER A 87 21.02 21.27 12.81
N GLU A 88 20.96 22.41 13.49
CA GLU A 88 21.24 23.73 12.89
C GLU A 88 21.50 24.80 13.98
N PRO A 89 22.22 25.88 13.67
CA PRO A 89 23.64 26.05 13.95
C PRO A 89 23.88 27.02 15.11
N THR A 90 25.07 26.91 15.71
CA THR A 90 25.65 27.91 16.62
C THR A 90 25.47 29.34 16.07
N PRO A 91 24.95 30.29 16.85
CA PRO A 91 24.95 31.69 16.46
C PRO A 91 26.40 32.16 16.36
N SER A 92 26.76 32.64 15.16
CA SER A 92 28.02 33.34 14.92
C SER A 92 27.99 34.65 15.70
N GLU A 93 28.69 34.70 16.83
CA GLU A 93 29.24 35.93 17.40
C GLU A 93 30.76 35.86 17.24
N SER A 94 31.24 36.32 16.08
CA SER A 94 32.65 36.62 15.86
C SER A 94 32.76 37.76 14.85
N ASP A 95 31.99 38.82 15.07
CA ASP A 95 32.27 40.12 14.47
C ASP A 95 33.25 40.83 15.43
N THR A 96 34.52 40.44 15.37
CA THR A 96 35.58 41.27 15.94
C THR A 96 36.81 41.18 15.06
N ALA A 97 37.04 42.30 14.39
CA ALA A 97 38.30 42.79 13.88
C ALA A 97 38.94 41.99 12.73
N GLU A 98 38.79 42.51 11.51
CA GLU A 98 39.96 42.64 10.65
C GLU A 98 39.85 43.91 9.79
N ASN A 99 40.37 45.00 10.35
CA ASN A 99 40.82 46.15 9.57
C ASN A 99 42.35 46.16 9.68
N GLY A 100 43.03 46.02 8.54
CA GLY A 100 44.48 46.04 8.43
C GLY A 100 44.89 46.06 6.95
N PRO A 101 45.35 47.19 6.41
CA PRO A 101 45.75 47.30 5.02
C PRO A 101 47.24 46.95 4.84
N GLU A 102 47.61 46.71 3.58
CA GLU A 102 48.99 46.72 3.05
C GLU A 102 49.86 45.46 3.26
N SER A 103 50.02 44.69 2.18
CA SER A 103 51.37 44.31 1.72
C SER A 103 51.37 44.09 0.21
N SER A 104 51.92 45.07 -0.48
CA SER A 104 52.29 45.06 -1.89
C SER A 104 53.38 44.05 -2.21
N ARG A 105 53.23 43.29 -3.31
CA ARG A 105 54.28 42.94 -4.31
C ARG A 105 53.63 42.02 -5.36
N ALA A 106 53.50 42.51 -6.59
CA ALA A 106 54.39 42.18 -7.73
C ALA A 106 54.23 40.69 -8.09
N GLU A 107 53.70 40.28 -9.22
CA GLU A 107 53.98 40.62 -10.62
C GLU A 107 52.97 39.74 -11.39
N GLU A 108 52.21 40.23 -12.37
CA GLU A 108 52.56 40.18 -13.80
C GLU A 108 51.35 39.62 -14.56
N GLN A 109 51.20 40.05 -15.82
CA GLN A 109 50.27 39.56 -16.83
C GLN A 109 48.85 40.17 -16.82
N ARG A 110 48.69 41.27 -17.55
CA ARG A 110 48.02 41.23 -18.87
C ARG A 110 48.07 42.61 -19.51
N SER A 111 49.14 42.79 -20.27
CA SER A 111 49.10 43.52 -21.53
C SER A 111 47.88 43.07 -22.34
N GLU A 112 46.99 44.01 -22.66
CA GLU A 112 46.24 44.14 -23.92
C GLU A 112 45.06 45.08 -23.69
N ASP A 113 45.33 46.39 -23.63
CA ASP A 113 44.34 47.35 -24.11
C ASP A 113 45.04 48.55 -24.75
N GLN A 114 45.65 48.27 -25.89
CA GLN A 114 46.03 49.29 -26.86
C GLN A 114 44.82 49.52 -27.78
N ARG A 115 43.82 50.29 -27.36
CA ARG A 115 42.89 50.90 -28.33
C ARG A 115 42.34 52.25 -27.87
N SER A 116 42.81 53.26 -28.60
CA SER A 116 42.08 54.49 -28.92
C SER A 116 42.08 55.57 -27.84
N LYS A 117 43.18 56.33 -27.81
CA LYS A 117 43.11 57.76 -27.53
C LYS A 117 44.06 58.47 -28.49
N ASP A 118 43.54 58.89 -29.64
CA ASP A 118 43.98 60.10 -30.33
C ASP A 118 42.97 60.42 -31.45
N LYS A 119 42.39 61.62 -31.34
CA LYS A 119 41.52 62.36 -32.28
C LYS A 119 40.01 62.21 -32.16
#